data_AF-A0A925LQK6-F1
#
_entry.id   AF-A0A925LQK6-F1
#
_cell.length_a   1.000
_cell.length_b   1.000
_cell.length_c   1.000
_cell.angle_alpha   90.00
_cell.angle_beta   90.00
_cell.angle_gamma   90.00
#
_symmetry.space_group_name_H-M   'P 1'
#
loop_
_entity.id
_entity.type
_entity.pdbx_description
1 polymer ?
#
loop_
_entity_poly.entity_id
_entity_poly.type
_entity_poly.pdbx_seq_one_letter_code
_entity_poly.pdbx_strand_id
1 'polypeptide(L)'
;MMRSLCIFFLLLTPGASALLAGEPLGLNADNPHYFQFRGKPDLSLLKSELHKGVRMQMLTDGERQHAIYLQGGQQVDLSFSLRPADYHVEWIDVLTGKVVKEERRTHSGGTAVFASPAMTDDIALRIVAVDAK
;
A
#
# COMPACT_ATOMS: atom_id res chain seq x y z
N MET A 1 62.32 15.45 15.95
CA MET A 1 61.34 16.28 16.67
C MET A 1 60.38 16.90 15.66
N MET A 2 59.17 16.37 15.52
CA MET A 2 57.89 17.10 15.42
C MET A 2 56.80 16.06 15.18
N ARG A 3 55.81 16.05 16.07
CA ARG A 3 54.64 15.18 16.08
C ARG A 3 53.66 15.68 15.03
N SER A 4 53.06 14.80 14.23
CA SER A 4 51.83 15.13 13.51
C SER A 4 50.79 14.04 13.76
N LEU A 5 49.73 14.48 14.41
CA LEU A 5 48.57 13.77 14.90
C LEU A 5 47.43 13.95 13.86
N CYS A 6 46.43 13.06 13.91
CA CYS A 6 45.05 13.27 13.42
C CYS A 6 44.85 13.25 11.89
N ILE A 7 43.87 12.60 11.27
CA ILE A 7 42.60 11.97 11.68
C ILE A 7 42.29 10.88 10.63
N PHE A 8 41.97 9.67 11.10
CA PHE A 8 41.29 8.66 10.28
C PHE A 8 39.84 9.10 10.10
N PHE A 9 39.48 9.60 8.92
CA PHE A 9 38.09 9.89 8.59
C PHE A 9 37.46 8.58 8.08
N LEU A 10 37.01 7.74 9.02
CA LEU A 10 36.18 6.59 8.72
C LEU A 10 34.79 7.13 8.32
N LEU A 11 34.52 7.25 7.02
CA LEU A 11 33.17 7.49 6.51
C LEU A 11 32.34 6.23 6.79
N LEU A 12 31.79 6.19 8.00
CA LEU A 12 30.69 5.33 8.36
C LEU A 12 29.47 5.83 7.56
N THR A 13 29.29 5.39 6.32
CA THR A 13 27.98 5.52 5.68
C THR A 13 27.02 4.68 6.50
N PRO A 14 26.05 5.27 7.21
CA PRO A 14 25.05 4.50 7.91
C PRO A 14 24.39 3.57 6.89
N GLY A 15 24.50 2.26 7.16
CA GLY A 15 23.88 1.22 6.36
C GLY A 15 22.41 1.53 6.18
N ALA A 16 21.88 1.13 5.02
CA ALA A 16 20.49 1.25 4.67
C ALA A 16 19.60 0.88 5.86
N SER A 17 19.00 1.88 6.50
CA SER A 17 17.81 1.67 7.32
C SER A 17 16.67 1.42 6.35
N ALA A 18 16.66 0.22 5.76
CA ALA A 18 15.40 -0.40 5.43
C ALA A 18 14.70 -0.55 6.78
N LEU A 19 13.79 0.37 7.06
CA LEU A 19 12.85 0.25 8.16
C LEU A 19 11.98 -0.96 7.81
N LEU A 20 12.50 -2.16 8.04
CA LEU A 20 11.77 -3.43 7.93
C LEU A 20 10.84 -3.55 9.16
N ALA A 21 10.01 -2.54 9.37
CA ALA A 21 8.67 -2.80 9.85
C ALA A 21 8.01 -3.53 8.67
N GLY A 22 7.86 -4.86 8.79
CA GLY A 22 7.44 -5.72 7.69
C GLY A 22 6.32 -5.10 6.89
N GLU A 23 6.48 -5.05 5.57
CA GLU A 23 5.60 -4.30 4.68
C GLU A 23 4.13 -4.63 4.99
N PRO A 24 3.25 -3.62 5.08
CA PRO A 24 1.90 -3.77 5.62
C PRO A 24 1.07 -4.79 4.86
N LEU A 25 1.37 -4.93 3.57
CA LEU A 25 0.89 -5.94 2.65
C LEU A 25 2.13 -6.54 1.97
N GLY A 26 2.59 -7.69 2.43
CA GLY A 26 3.65 -8.46 1.79
C GLY A 26 3.06 -9.68 1.09
N LEU A 27 3.73 -10.21 0.07
CA LEU A 27 3.47 -11.58 -0.33
C LEU A 27 3.99 -12.51 0.77
N ASN A 28 3.23 -13.56 1.06
CA ASN A 28 3.70 -14.59 1.96
C ASN A 28 4.89 -15.30 1.30
N ALA A 29 6.03 -15.29 1.98
CA ALA A 29 7.28 -15.89 1.49
C ALA A 29 7.14 -17.38 1.16
N ASP A 30 6.29 -18.10 1.88
CA ASP A 30 6.07 -19.54 1.70
C ASP A 30 4.99 -19.83 0.65
N ASN A 31 4.15 -18.84 0.32
CA ASN A 31 3.14 -18.97 -0.72
C ASN A 31 2.74 -17.59 -1.27
N PRO A 32 3.28 -17.20 -2.45
CA PRO A 32 3.09 -15.86 -3.01
C PRO A 32 1.65 -15.57 -3.45
N HIS A 33 0.72 -16.52 -3.36
CA HIS A 33 -0.71 -16.28 -3.56
C HIS A 33 -1.40 -15.69 -2.32
N TYR A 34 -0.75 -15.73 -1.14
CA TYR A 34 -1.31 -15.16 0.08
C TYR A 34 -0.65 -13.83 0.39
N PHE A 35 -1.46 -12.80 0.61
CA PHE A 35 -0.98 -11.56 1.18
C PHE A 35 -0.91 -11.68 2.70
N GLN A 36 0.26 -11.38 3.27
CA GLN A 36 0.39 -11.11 4.70
C GLN A 36 -0.01 -9.65 4.92
N PHE A 37 -1.19 -9.44 5.50
CA PHE A 37 -1.62 -8.12 5.94
C PHE A 37 -1.69 -8.06 7.46
N ARG A 38 -1.12 -6.99 8.06
CA ARG A 38 -1.14 -6.76 9.51
C ARG A 38 -2.12 -5.64 9.87
N GLY A 39 -3.42 -5.89 9.72
CA GLY A 39 -4.46 -4.93 10.11
C GLY A 39 -5.82 -5.55 10.38
N LYS A 40 -6.83 -4.72 10.66
CA LYS A 40 -8.15 -5.14 11.12
C LYS A 40 -9.19 -4.95 10.02
N PRO A 41 -10.20 -5.85 9.91
CA PRO A 41 -11.34 -5.62 9.03
C PRO A 41 -12.06 -4.32 9.34
N ASP A 42 -12.22 -3.45 8.34
CA ASP A 42 -12.90 -2.18 8.48
C ASP A 42 -13.45 -1.68 7.14
N LEU A 43 -14.77 -1.72 7.00
CA LEU A 43 -15.49 -1.22 5.82
C LEU A 43 -16.08 0.19 6.04
N SER A 44 -15.87 0.81 7.21
CA SER A 44 -16.47 2.11 7.54
C SER A 44 -16.00 3.26 6.63
N LEU A 45 -14.85 3.06 5.99
CA LEU A 45 -14.26 4.01 5.05
C LEU A 45 -14.89 3.94 3.64
N LEU A 46 -15.59 2.86 3.29
CA LEU A 46 -16.23 2.69 1.98
C LEU A 46 -17.40 3.67 1.82
N LYS A 47 -17.43 4.37 0.68
CA LYS A 47 -18.46 5.36 0.31
C LYS A 47 -19.24 5.00 -0.96
N SER A 48 -18.77 4.01 -1.72
CA SER A 48 -19.46 3.48 -2.90
C SER A 48 -20.21 2.19 -2.58
N GLU A 49 -21.32 1.95 -3.26
CA GLU A 49 -21.97 0.63 -3.26
C GLU A 49 -21.16 -0.37 -4.09
N LEU A 50 -21.20 -1.64 -3.71
CA LEU A 50 -20.59 -2.71 -4.49
C LEU A 50 -21.58 -3.19 -5.56
N HIS A 51 -21.13 -3.20 -6.81
CA HIS A 51 -21.91 -3.72 -7.92
C HIS A 51 -22.19 -5.23 -7.76
N LYS A 52 -23.29 -5.70 -8.37
CA LYS A 52 -23.69 -7.11 -8.30
C LYS A 52 -22.56 -8.02 -8.79
N GLY A 53 -22.19 -9.00 -7.95
CA GLY A 53 -21.15 -9.98 -8.27
C GLY A 53 -19.73 -9.58 -7.84
N VAL A 54 -19.54 -8.34 -7.36
CA VAL A 54 -18.28 -7.91 -6.74
C VAL A 54 -18.33 -8.24 -5.25
N ARG A 55 -17.31 -8.93 -4.76
CA ARG A 55 -17.03 -9.12 -3.34
C ARG A 55 -15.80 -8.31 -2.97
N MET A 56 -15.83 -7.69 -1.80
CA MET A 56 -14.75 -6.85 -1.32
C MET A 56 -14.46 -7.13 0.14
N GLN A 57 -13.19 -7.15 0.48
CA GLN A 57 -12.71 -7.15 1.86
C GLN A 57 -11.74 -5.98 2.02
N MET A 58 -11.79 -5.32 3.18
CA MET A 58 -10.91 -4.21 3.51
C MET A 58 -10.28 -4.45 4.86
N LEU A 59 -8.98 -4.26 4.92
CA LEU A 59 -8.20 -4.29 6.14
C LEU A 59 -7.48 -2.95 6.29
N THR A 60 -7.47 -2.42 7.51
CA THR A 60 -6.83 -1.15 7.83
C THR A 60 -5.83 -1.31 8.97
N ASP A 61 -4.71 -0.62 8.86
CA ASP A 61 -3.76 -0.40 9.96
C ASP A 61 -3.71 1.11 10.26
N GLY A 62 -4.52 1.52 11.25
CA GLY A 62 -4.76 2.93 11.56
C GLY A 62 -5.31 3.72 10.37
N GLU A 63 -4.92 4.99 10.27
CA GLU A 63 -5.35 5.90 9.19
C GLU A 63 -4.34 6.00 8.04
N ARG A 64 -3.27 5.20 8.08
CA ARG A 64 -2.14 5.33 7.15
C ARG A 64 -2.13 4.27 6.07
N GLN A 65 -2.67 3.08 6.35
CA GLN A 65 -2.49 1.93 5.48
C GLN A 65 -3.79 1.16 5.34
N HIS A 66 -4.13 0.90 4.08
CA HIS A 66 -5.36 0.20 3.72
C HIS A 66 -5.03 -0.84 2.64
N ALA A 67 -5.49 -2.06 2.85
CA ALA A 67 -5.50 -3.11 1.83
C ALA A 67 -6.93 -3.50 1.52
N ILE A 68 -7.23 -3.58 0.24
CA ILE A 68 -8.53 -3.94 -0.28
C ILE A 68 -8.33 -5.14 -1.20
N TYR A 69 -9.10 -6.20 -0.97
CA TYR A 69 -9.19 -7.34 -1.86
C TYR A 69 -10.51 -7.27 -2.61
N LEU A 70 -10.47 -7.39 -3.94
CA LEU A 70 -11.63 -7.42 -4.81
C LEU A 70 -11.69 -8.72 -5.56
N GLN A 71 -12.88 -9.30 -5.57
CA GLN A 71 -13.18 -10.52 -6.29
C GLN A 71 -14.40 -10.33 -7.18
N GLY A 72 -14.24 -10.70 -8.45
CA GLY A 72 -15.25 -10.55 -9.49
C GLY A 72 -15.42 -9.11 -10.00
N GLY A 73 -16.06 -9.00 -11.16
CA GLY A 73 -16.18 -7.74 -11.92
C GLY A 73 -15.14 -7.63 -13.03
N GLN A 74 -15.43 -6.80 -14.04
CA GLN A 74 -14.49 -6.51 -15.15
C GLN A 74 -13.65 -5.26 -14.89
N GLN A 75 -14.21 -4.30 -14.16
CA GLN A 75 -13.58 -3.07 -13.67
C GLN A 75 -14.49 -2.46 -12.61
N VAL A 76 -13.92 -1.90 -11.53
CA VAL A 76 -14.69 -1.32 -10.43
C VAL A 76 -14.10 0.02 -10.02
N ASP A 77 -14.98 1.00 -9.81
CA ASP A 77 -14.65 2.27 -9.17
C ASP A 77 -15.03 2.19 -7.70
N LEU A 78 -14.05 2.44 -6.83
CA LEU A 78 -14.23 2.40 -5.39
C LEU A 78 -14.00 3.77 -4.79
N SER A 79 -14.93 4.20 -3.95
CA SER A 79 -14.85 5.47 -3.23
C SER A 79 -14.53 5.21 -1.77
N PHE A 80 -13.44 5.79 -1.26
CA PHE A 80 -13.03 5.69 0.15
C PHE A 80 -12.89 7.07 0.78
N SER A 81 -13.25 7.19 2.05
CA SER A 81 -12.93 8.38 2.84
C SER A 81 -11.51 8.29 3.37
N LEU A 82 -10.64 9.21 2.95
CA LEU A 82 -9.24 9.28 3.34
C LEU A 82 -8.93 10.57 4.09
N ARG A 83 -7.89 10.55 4.92
CA ARG A 83 -7.32 11.76 5.55
C ARG A 83 -6.53 12.58 4.52
N PRO A 84 -6.18 13.84 4.84
CA PRO A 84 -5.22 14.60 4.03
C PRO A 84 -3.83 13.97 4.13
N ALA A 85 -3.25 13.56 3.00
CA ALA A 85 -1.90 13.05 2.89
C ALA A 85 -1.46 12.91 1.42
N ASP A 86 -0.17 12.72 1.21
CA ASP A 86 0.34 12.09 0.00
C ASP A 86 0.20 10.57 0.12
N TYR A 87 -0.33 9.95 -0.92
CA TYR A 87 -0.60 8.53 -0.99
C TYR A 87 0.23 7.86 -2.09
N HIS A 88 0.79 6.71 -1.76
CA HIS A 88 1.27 5.72 -2.71
C HIS A 88 0.21 4.62 -2.85
N VAL A 89 -0.15 4.31 -4.09
CA VAL A 89 -1.31 3.50 -4.42
C VAL A 89 -0.90 2.47 -5.45
N GLU A 90 -1.18 1.20 -5.17
CA GLU A 90 -0.81 0.09 -6.04
C GLU A 90 -1.97 -0.87 -6.22
N TRP A 91 -2.22 -1.25 -7.46
CA TRP A 91 -3.06 -2.37 -7.84
C TRP A 91 -2.18 -3.57 -8.13
N ILE A 92 -2.48 -4.68 -7.48
CA ILE A 92 -1.64 -5.88 -7.47
C ILE A 92 -2.48 -7.05 -7.97
N ASP A 93 -1.97 -7.72 -8.99
CA ASP A 93 -2.51 -9.00 -9.46
C ASP A 93 -2.29 -10.04 -8.35
N VAL A 94 -3.36 -10.63 -7.82
CA VAL A 94 -3.26 -11.51 -6.65
C VAL A 94 -2.66 -12.87 -6.96
N LEU A 95 -2.71 -13.29 -8.23
CA LEU A 95 -2.19 -14.58 -8.66
C LEU A 95 -0.66 -14.54 -8.75
N THR A 96 -0.11 -13.44 -9.27
CA THR A 96 1.32 -13.27 -9.56
C THR A 96 2.04 -12.39 -8.54
N GLY A 97 1.30 -11.60 -7.75
CA GLY A 97 1.84 -10.60 -6.84
C GLY A 97 2.43 -9.38 -7.53
N LYS A 98 2.25 -9.24 -8.84
CA LYS A 98 2.81 -8.13 -9.63
C LYS A 98 1.98 -6.88 -9.46
N VAL A 99 2.64 -5.74 -9.23
CA VAL A 99 2.00 -4.42 -9.36
C VAL A 99 1.66 -4.17 -10.83
N VAL A 100 0.37 -4.09 -11.14
CA VAL A 100 -0.16 -3.88 -12.51
C VAL A 100 -0.50 -2.42 -12.79
N LYS A 101 -0.71 -1.61 -11.74
CA LYS A 101 -0.88 -0.15 -11.84
C LYS A 101 -0.40 0.49 -10.54
N GLU A 102 0.37 1.57 -10.66
CA GLU A 102 0.92 2.32 -9.54
C GLU A 102 0.68 3.81 -9.76
N GLU A 103 0.40 4.54 -8.69
CA GLU A 103 0.25 5.99 -8.73
C GLU A 103 0.62 6.64 -7.39
N ARG A 104 1.04 7.91 -7.47
CA ARG A 104 1.18 8.80 -6.31
C ARG A 104 0.15 9.90 -6.41
N ARG A 105 -0.56 10.16 -5.31
CA ARG A 105 -1.62 11.17 -5.27
C ARG A 105 -1.53 12.01 -4.01
N THR A 106 -1.46 13.33 -4.17
CA THR A 106 -1.73 14.25 -3.07
C THR A 106 -3.24 14.37 -2.89
N HIS A 107 -3.73 14.19 -1.68
CA HIS A 107 -5.15 14.27 -1.37
C HIS A 107 -5.40 15.19 -0.18
N SER A 108 -6.38 16.10 -0.29
CA SER A 108 -6.73 17.07 0.75
C SER A 108 -7.65 16.50 1.85
N GLY A 109 -7.93 15.20 1.79
CA GLY A 109 -8.90 14.52 2.66
C GLY A 109 -10.32 14.51 2.08
N GLY A 110 -11.17 13.62 2.63
CA GLY A 110 -12.52 13.36 2.12
C GLY A 110 -12.57 12.16 1.19
N THR A 111 -13.54 12.14 0.27
CA THR A 111 -13.78 10.99 -0.62
C THR A 111 -12.78 10.96 -1.78
N ALA A 112 -12.00 9.88 -1.87
CA ALA A 112 -11.10 9.56 -2.97
C ALA A 112 -11.67 8.40 -3.81
N VAL A 113 -11.56 8.51 -5.14
CA VAL A 113 -12.03 7.47 -6.08
C VAL A 113 -10.85 6.71 -6.67
N PHE A 114 -10.92 5.37 -6.67
CA PHE A 114 -9.92 4.46 -7.22
C PHE A 114 -10.57 3.55 -8.25
N ALA A 115 -10.18 3.74 -9.51
CA ALA A 115 -10.58 2.89 -10.63
C ALA A 115 -9.59 1.73 -10.76
N SER A 116 -10.11 0.50 -10.65
CA SER A 116 -9.32 -0.70 -10.92
C SER A 116 -8.87 -0.71 -12.39
N PRO A 117 -7.74 -1.34 -12.72
CA PRO A 117 -7.49 -1.84 -14.06
C PRO A 117 -8.60 -2.81 -14.51
N ALA A 118 -8.57 -3.18 -15.79
CA ALA A 118 -9.37 -4.31 -16.26
C ALA A 118 -8.97 -5.57 -15.48
N MET A 119 -9.96 -6.23 -14.91
CA MET A 119 -9.82 -7.43 -14.09
C MET A 119 -10.19 -8.64 -14.95
N THR A 120 -9.24 -9.58 -15.12
CA THR A 120 -9.55 -10.93 -15.61
C THR A 120 -9.84 -11.89 -14.45
N ASP A 121 -9.23 -11.60 -13.31
CA ASP A 121 -9.28 -12.34 -12.06
C ASP A 121 -9.36 -11.35 -10.89
N ASP A 122 -9.17 -11.84 -9.68
CA ASP A 122 -9.18 -11.05 -8.46
C ASP A 122 -8.00 -10.05 -8.42
N ILE A 123 -8.19 -8.92 -7.74
CA ILE A 123 -7.16 -7.87 -7.64
C ILE A 123 -7.10 -7.32 -6.21
N ALA A 124 -5.89 -6.96 -5.78
CA ALA A 124 -5.69 -6.24 -4.53
C ALA A 124 -5.36 -4.76 -4.81
N LEU A 125 -5.84 -3.87 -3.94
CA LEU A 125 -5.49 -2.46 -3.90
C LEU A 125 -4.80 -2.17 -2.58
N ARG A 126 -3.60 -1.60 -2.65
CA ARG A 126 -2.81 -1.11 -1.53
C ARG A 126 -2.80 0.42 -1.57
N ILE A 127 -3.13 1.04 -0.44
CA ILE A 127 -3.07 2.49 -0.25
C ILE A 127 -2.22 2.77 0.98
N VAL A 128 -1.13 3.51 0.81
CA VAL A 128 -0.20 3.87 1.89
C VAL A 128 -0.01 5.37 1.91
N ALA A 129 -0.33 6.00 3.05
CA ALA A 129 0.02 7.38 3.33
C ALA A 129 1.53 7.50 3.52
N VAL A 130 2.17 8.32 2.71
CA VAL A 130 3.61 8.61 2.74
C VAL A 130 3.95 9.72 3.75
N ASP A 131 2.90 10.34 4.32
CA ASP A 131 2.89 11.63 5.04
C ASP A 131 3.44 12.79 4.21
N ALA A 132 2.62 13.83 4.08
CA ALA A 132 3.13 15.16 3.76
C ALA A 132 3.88 15.67 5.00
N LYS A 133 5.05 16.26 4.74
CA LYS A 133 5.95 16.81 5.76
C LYS A 133 5.26 17.81 6.69
#